data_AF-A0A0D8XLG8-F1
#
_entry.id   AF-A0A0D8XLG8-F1
#
_cell.length_a   1.000
_cell.length_b   1.000
_cell.length_c   1.000
_cell.angle_alpha   90.00
_cell.angle_beta   90.00
_cell.angle_gamma   90.00
#
_symmetry.space_group_name_H-M   'P 1'
#
loop_
_entity.id
_entity.type
_entity.pdbx_description
1 polymer ?
#
loop_
_entity_poly.entity_id
_entity_poly.type
_entity_poly.pdbx_seq_one_letter_code
_entity_poly.pdbx_strand_id
1 'polypeptide(L)'
;MLDDKLVFRTGEQVQYLKWFKSQGMRILGDDYPDFFEGGGDAVFSDPMTLWAGFGQRSVKKVYERVKVLGNFETVICELIHPDFYHLDTCFAPVDETCALWYPPAFSEKTQKEIVHRLPNSISISDEEANAFVCNAITIRNTVISPIGMKVVTRNALENRQMAVVEIDMSEFMKSGGACQCLVLRL
;
A
#
# COMPACT_ATOMS: atom_id res chain seq x y z
N MET A 1 -23.64 -4.68 7.54
CA MET A 1 -23.10 -6.02 7.86
C MET A 1 -21.61 -5.90 7.70
N LEU A 2 -20.84 -6.13 8.77
CA LEU A 2 -19.38 -6.22 8.67
C LEU A 2 -19.07 -7.41 7.75
N ASP A 3 -18.20 -7.22 6.77
CA ASP A 3 -17.73 -8.30 5.89
C ASP A 3 -17.04 -9.35 6.79
N ASP A 4 -17.50 -10.60 6.75
CA ASP A 4 -17.00 -11.72 7.59
C ASP A 4 -15.47 -11.86 7.51
N LYS A 5 -14.86 -11.34 6.44
CA LYS A 5 -13.42 -11.29 6.19
C LYS A 5 -12.60 -10.56 7.27
N LEU A 6 -13.17 -9.59 7.99
CA LEU A 6 -12.44 -8.82 9.01
C LEU A 6 -12.26 -9.60 10.33
N VAL A 7 -13.13 -10.56 10.64
CA VAL A 7 -13.13 -11.25 11.94
C VAL A 7 -11.93 -12.19 12.09
N PHE A 8 -11.51 -12.85 11.00
CA PHE A 8 -10.50 -13.91 11.03
C PHE A 8 -9.07 -13.46 11.34
N ARG A 9 -8.75 -12.17 11.20
CA ARG A 9 -7.40 -11.62 11.47
C ARG A 9 -7.26 -10.91 12.82
N THR A 10 -8.36 -10.67 13.53
CA THR A 10 -8.36 -9.92 14.80
C THR A 10 -7.47 -10.55 15.87
N GLY A 11 -7.33 -11.88 15.87
CA GLY A 11 -6.43 -12.60 16.78
C GLY A 11 -4.94 -12.28 16.60
N GLU A 12 -4.53 -11.79 15.42
CA GLU A 12 -3.13 -11.41 15.16
C GLU A 12 -2.73 -10.14 15.94
N GLN A 13 -3.68 -9.24 16.23
CA GLN A 13 -3.44 -7.96 16.89
C GLN A 13 -2.70 -8.12 18.23
N VAL A 14 -3.06 -9.14 19.01
CA VAL A 14 -2.42 -9.42 20.31
C VAL A 14 -0.92 -9.73 20.14
N GLN A 15 -0.55 -10.45 19.08
CA GLN A 15 0.84 -10.82 18.81
C GLN A 15 1.63 -9.62 18.31
N TYR A 16 1.09 -8.84 17.38
CA TYR A 16 1.72 -7.59 16.92
C TYR A 16 1.92 -6.60 18.07
N LEU A 17 0.89 -6.40 18.90
CA LEU A 17 0.96 -5.50 20.06
C LEU A 17 2.07 -5.91 21.03
N LYS A 18 2.16 -7.21 21.34
CA LYS A 18 3.23 -7.76 22.19
C LYS A 18 4.60 -7.50 21.57
N TRP A 19 4.75 -7.72 20.27
CA TRP A 19 6.00 -7.50 19.57
C TRP A 19 6.42 -6.02 19.62
N PHE A 20 5.56 -5.09 19.21
CA PHE A 20 5.86 -3.65 19.23
C PHE A 20 6.18 -3.10 20.63
N LYS A 21 5.43 -3.53 21.65
CA LYS A 21 5.74 -3.18 23.05
C LYS A 21 7.11 -3.70 23.48
N SER A 22 7.50 -4.90 23.04
CA SER A 22 8.83 -5.45 23.36
C SER A 22 9.97 -4.69 22.67
N GLN A 23 9.70 -4.01 21.56
CA GLN A 23 10.65 -3.11 20.90
C GLN A 23 10.66 -1.69 21.49
N GLY A 24 9.89 -1.42 22.56
CA GLY A 24 9.83 -0.11 23.21
C GLY A 24 9.03 0.95 22.43
N MET A 25 8.24 0.55 21.44
CA MET A 25 7.43 1.47 20.64
C MET A 25 6.19 1.93 21.41
N ARG A 26 5.86 3.23 21.28
CA ARG A 26 4.60 3.77 21.77
C ARG A 26 3.46 3.26 20.89
N ILE A 27 2.40 2.75 21.53
CA ILE A 27 1.21 2.26 20.84
C ILE A 27 0.13 3.34 20.80
N LEU A 28 -0.56 3.42 19.66
CA LEU A 28 -1.76 4.24 19.47
C LEU A 28 -2.90 3.34 19.01
N GLY A 29 -4.05 3.43 19.68
CA GLY A 29 -5.29 2.79 19.23
C GLY A 29 -5.46 1.31 19.60
N ASP A 30 -4.91 0.89 20.74
CA ASP A 30 -5.16 -0.45 21.29
C ASP A 30 -6.61 -0.66 21.79
N ASP A 31 -7.39 0.41 21.91
CA ASP A 31 -8.79 0.43 22.35
C ASP A 31 -9.77 0.94 21.28
N TYR A 32 -9.31 1.17 20.05
CA TYR A 32 -10.15 1.80 19.03
C TYR A 32 -11.13 0.79 18.40
N PRO A 33 -12.42 1.14 18.30
CA PRO A 33 -13.43 0.27 17.66
C PRO A 33 -13.34 0.29 16.13
N ASP A 34 -12.42 1.07 15.58
CA ASP A 34 -12.35 1.40 14.16
C ASP A 34 -11.30 0.56 13.46
N PHE A 35 -11.65 0.03 12.29
CA PHE A 35 -10.75 -0.83 11.53
C PHE A 35 -9.71 -0.01 10.77
N PHE A 36 -8.45 -0.39 10.96
CA PHE A 36 -7.29 0.09 10.23
C PHE A 36 -6.33 -1.08 10.03
N GLU A 37 -5.99 -1.40 8.78
CA GLU A 37 -5.15 -2.57 8.45
C GLU A 37 -3.67 -2.20 8.19
N GLY A 38 -3.21 -1.05 8.71
CA GLY A 38 -1.78 -0.73 8.81
C GLY A 38 -1.11 -0.46 7.46
N GLY A 39 0.11 -0.98 7.29
CA GLY A 39 0.97 -0.72 6.12
C GLY A 39 0.43 -1.19 4.77
N GLY A 40 -0.62 -2.02 4.76
CA GLY A 40 -1.34 -2.39 3.54
C GLY A 40 -2.26 -1.27 3.03
N ASP A 41 -2.77 -0.42 3.94
CA ASP A 41 -3.66 0.71 3.60
C ASP A 41 -3.01 2.08 3.79
N ALA A 42 -1.81 2.15 4.36
CA ALA A 42 -1.13 3.40 4.61
C ALA A 42 0.37 3.30 4.27
N VAL A 43 0.83 4.10 3.31
CA VAL A 43 2.22 4.06 2.83
C VAL A 43 2.76 5.47 2.62
N PHE A 44 4.01 5.69 3.03
CA PHE A 44 4.72 6.95 2.78
C PHE A 44 5.41 6.90 1.40
N SER A 45 5.19 7.91 0.56
CA SER A 45 6.02 8.13 -0.64
C SER A 45 7.34 8.83 -0.31
N ASP A 46 7.31 9.64 0.73
CA ASP A 46 8.42 10.42 1.27
C ASP A 46 8.15 10.66 2.78
N PRO A 47 9.09 11.21 3.56
CA PRO A 47 8.89 11.41 5.00
C PRO A 47 7.75 12.35 5.40
N MET A 48 7.21 13.14 4.45
CA MET A 48 6.21 14.18 4.67
C MET A 48 4.85 13.87 4.06
N THR A 49 4.71 12.83 3.23
CA THR A 49 3.45 12.49 2.54
C THR A 49 3.03 11.05 2.82
N LEU A 50 1.95 10.89 3.58
CA LEU A 50 1.28 9.61 3.82
C LEU A 50 0.10 9.44 2.86
N TRP A 51 0.13 8.40 2.04
CA TRP A 51 -1.00 7.96 1.22
C TRP A 51 -1.84 6.98 2.04
N ALA A 52 -3.14 7.27 2.16
CA ALA A 52 -4.03 6.65 3.13
C ALA A 52 -5.32 6.11 2.47
N GLY A 53 -5.31 4.81 2.18
CA GLY A 53 -6.38 4.03 1.56
C GLY A 53 -7.59 3.83 2.47
N PHE A 54 -8.80 3.95 1.94
CA PHE A 54 -10.02 3.59 2.64
C PHE A 54 -11.10 3.08 1.68
N GLY A 55 -12.11 2.42 2.26
CA GLY A 55 -13.33 2.02 1.54
C GLY A 55 -13.75 0.60 1.92
N GLN A 56 -12.86 -0.36 1.68
CA GLN A 56 -13.16 -1.79 1.86
C GLN A 56 -12.69 -2.34 3.22
N ARG A 57 -11.46 -2.00 3.64
CA ARG A 57 -10.85 -2.50 4.88
C ARG A 57 -10.72 -1.43 5.94
N SER A 58 -9.88 -0.42 5.69
CA SER A 58 -9.70 0.70 6.63
C SER A 58 -10.83 1.73 6.53
N VAL A 59 -11.27 2.23 7.69
CA VAL A 59 -12.29 3.30 7.75
C VAL A 59 -11.63 4.68 7.75
N LYS A 60 -12.08 5.59 6.88
CA LYS A 60 -11.47 6.92 6.67
C LYS A 60 -11.16 7.70 7.96
N LYS A 61 -12.01 7.60 8.98
CA LYS A 61 -11.88 8.35 10.23
C LYS A 61 -10.64 7.98 11.07
N VAL A 62 -10.03 6.82 10.84
CA VAL A 62 -8.79 6.44 11.56
C VAL A 62 -7.65 7.39 11.25
N TYR A 63 -7.64 7.98 10.06
CA TYR A 63 -6.57 8.88 9.62
C TYR A 63 -6.54 10.21 10.37
N GLU A 64 -7.65 10.65 10.96
CA GLU A 64 -7.62 11.80 11.89
C GLU A 64 -6.81 11.51 13.15
N ARG A 65 -6.77 10.25 13.57
CA ARG A 65 -5.96 9.83 14.72
C ARG A 65 -4.51 9.59 14.33
N VAL A 66 -4.24 9.08 13.12
CA VAL A 66 -2.87 8.86 12.61
C VAL A 66 -2.07 10.16 12.54
N LYS A 67 -2.71 11.32 12.30
CA LYS A 67 -2.06 12.63 12.29
C LYS A 67 -1.32 12.98 13.58
N VAL A 68 -1.66 12.37 14.73
CA VAL A 68 -0.94 12.64 16.00
C VAL A 68 0.47 12.05 16.02
N LEU A 69 0.81 11.17 15.06
CA LEU A 69 2.09 10.47 15.01
C LEU A 69 3.23 11.33 14.44
N GLY A 70 2.93 12.44 13.78
CA GLY A 70 3.99 13.27 13.21
C GLY A 70 3.46 14.47 12.43
N ASN A 71 4.41 15.23 11.88
CA ASN A 71 4.11 16.36 11.01
C ASN A 71 4.26 15.93 9.55
N PHE A 72 3.24 15.26 9.03
CA PHE A 72 3.14 14.85 7.63
C PHE A 72 1.73 15.14 7.10
N GLU A 73 1.63 15.35 5.79
CA GLU A 73 0.36 15.46 5.10
C GLU A 73 -0.23 14.06 4.90
N THR A 74 -1.54 13.92 5.12
CA THR A 74 -2.27 12.68 4.83
C THR A 74 -3.14 12.88 3.59
N VAL A 75 -2.78 12.20 2.51
CA VAL A 75 -3.53 12.18 1.25
C VAL A 75 -4.50 11.01 1.30
N ILE A 76 -5.79 11.31 1.33
CA ILE A 76 -6.84 10.30 1.44
C ILE A 76 -7.14 9.68 0.08
N CYS A 77 -7.03 8.36 -0.01
CA CYS A 77 -7.20 7.56 -1.23
C CYS A 77 -8.43 6.65 -1.11
N GLU A 78 -9.47 6.93 -1.90
CA GLU A 78 -10.67 6.10 -1.93
C GLU A 78 -10.50 4.95 -2.92
N LEU A 79 -10.55 3.73 -2.40
CA LEU A 79 -10.48 2.49 -3.19
C LEU A 79 -11.89 2.08 -3.62
N ILE A 80 -12.12 1.98 -4.92
CA ILE A 80 -13.45 1.71 -5.50
C ILE A 80 -13.53 0.34 -6.19
N HIS A 81 -12.40 -0.31 -6.47
CA HIS A 81 -12.39 -1.57 -7.21
C HIS A 81 -12.45 -2.79 -6.27
N PRO A 82 -13.40 -3.72 -6.46
CA PRO A 82 -13.68 -4.79 -5.50
C PRO A 82 -12.50 -5.76 -5.27
N ASP A 83 -11.65 -5.94 -6.28
CA ASP A 83 -10.51 -6.88 -6.19
C ASP A 83 -9.26 -6.25 -5.54
N PHE A 84 -9.18 -4.91 -5.45
CA PHE A 84 -8.04 -4.17 -4.90
C PHE A 84 -8.44 -3.54 -3.56
N TYR A 85 -8.54 -4.38 -2.54
CA TYR A 85 -9.14 -4.05 -1.24
C TYR A 85 -8.18 -3.38 -0.25
N HIS A 86 -6.86 -3.45 -0.51
CA HIS A 86 -5.81 -2.72 0.18
C HIS A 86 -5.08 -1.79 -0.77
N LEU A 87 -4.63 -0.64 -0.27
CA LEU A 87 -3.89 0.35 -1.08
C LEU A 87 -2.64 -0.26 -1.73
N ASP A 88 -1.89 -1.07 -0.98
CA ASP A 88 -0.65 -1.69 -1.44
C ASP A 88 -0.85 -2.70 -2.59
N THR A 89 -2.08 -3.11 -2.90
CA THR A 89 -2.35 -4.01 -4.04
C THR A 89 -2.44 -3.24 -5.36
N CYS A 90 -2.62 -1.93 -5.31
CA CYS A 90 -2.86 -1.08 -6.49
C CYS A 90 -2.03 0.22 -6.49
N PHE A 91 -1.15 0.43 -5.50
CA PHE A 91 -0.27 1.59 -5.38
C PHE A 91 1.03 1.24 -4.65
N ALA A 92 2.17 1.44 -5.32
CA ALA A 92 3.50 1.31 -4.74
C ALA A 92 4.36 2.53 -5.05
N PRO A 93 4.69 3.36 -4.04
CA PRO A 93 5.67 4.41 -4.20
C PRO A 93 7.03 3.88 -4.69
N VAL A 94 7.57 4.55 -5.69
CA VAL A 94 8.90 4.27 -6.28
C VAL A 94 9.89 5.32 -5.78
N ASP A 95 9.52 6.60 -5.84
CA ASP A 95 10.29 7.72 -5.31
C ASP A 95 9.34 8.89 -4.96
N GLU A 96 9.89 10.05 -4.59
CA GLU A 96 9.16 11.25 -4.18
C GLU A 96 8.21 11.81 -5.28
N THR A 97 8.34 11.36 -6.53
CA THR A 97 7.56 11.88 -7.67
C THR A 97 6.86 10.79 -8.49
N CYS A 98 7.03 9.52 -8.13
CA CYS A 98 6.57 8.38 -8.93
C CYS A 98 6.05 7.25 -8.04
N ALA A 99 4.93 6.68 -8.45
CA ALA A 99 4.45 5.38 -7.99
C ALA A 99 4.14 4.47 -9.18
N LEU A 100 4.23 3.16 -8.97
CA LEU A 100 3.45 2.20 -9.77
C LEU A 100 2.01 2.24 -9.26
N TRP A 101 1.04 2.39 -10.14
CA TRP A 101 -0.35 2.46 -9.72
C TRP A 101 -1.31 1.91 -10.77
N TYR A 102 -2.46 1.40 -10.30
CA TYR A 102 -3.55 0.92 -11.14
C TYR A 102 -4.73 1.89 -11.07
N PRO A 103 -4.88 2.84 -12.03
CA PRO A 103 -5.87 3.92 -11.94
C PRO A 103 -7.32 3.48 -11.70
N PRO A 104 -7.83 2.38 -12.32
CA PRO A 104 -9.20 1.92 -12.09
C PRO A 104 -9.51 1.53 -10.64
N ALA A 105 -8.51 1.31 -9.78
CA ALA A 105 -8.72 1.06 -8.35
C ALA A 105 -9.19 2.29 -7.56
N PHE A 106 -9.07 3.50 -8.13
CA PHE A 106 -9.19 4.76 -7.39
C PHE A 106 -10.35 5.62 -7.88
N SER A 107 -11.01 6.33 -6.95
CA SER A 107 -11.97 7.38 -7.32
C SER A 107 -11.30 8.52 -8.10
N GLU A 108 -12.05 9.23 -8.94
CA GLU A 108 -11.50 10.33 -9.76
C GLU A 108 -10.76 11.39 -8.93
N LYS A 109 -11.25 11.67 -7.72
CA LYS A 109 -10.59 12.60 -6.80
C LYS A 109 -9.20 12.09 -6.41
N THR A 110 -9.11 10.81 -6.09
CA THR A 110 -7.84 10.17 -5.72
C THR A 110 -6.88 10.13 -6.92
N GLN A 111 -7.36 9.82 -8.12
CA GLN A 111 -6.55 9.86 -9.34
C GLN A 111 -5.95 11.25 -9.58
N LYS A 112 -6.72 12.33 -9.35
CA LYS A 112 -6.23 13.72 -9.46
C LYS A 112 -5.12 14.03 -8.47
N GLU A 113 -5.24 13.59 -7.22
CA GLU A 113 -4.18 13.77 -6.21
C GLU A 113 -2.91 13.01 -6.56
N ILE A 114 -3.02 11.76 -7.04
CA ILE A 114 -1.86 10.97 -7.50
C ILE A 114 -1.14 11.68 -8.63
N VAL A 115 -1.86 12.08 -9.69
CA VAL A 115 -1.26 12.79 -10.83
C VAL A 115 -0.68 14.15 -10.43
N HIS A 116 -1.30 14.86 -9.50
CA HIS A 116 -0.83 16.15 -9.04
C HIS A 116 0.48 16.06 -8.26
N ARG A 117 0.59 15.09 -7.34
CA ARG A 117 1.70 14.99 -6.38
C ARG A 117 2.82 14.07 -6.86
N LEU A 118 2.48 13.05 -7.63
CA LEU A 118 3.40 12.08 -8.22
C LEU A 118 3.27 12.11 -9.75
N PRO A 119 3.66 13.22 -10.41
CA PRO A 119 3.39 13.46 -11.82
C PRO A 119 4.08 12.47 -12.76
N ASN A 120 5.07 11.73 -12.27
CA ASN A 120 5.80 10.73 -13.04
C ASN A 120 5.30 9.30 -12.81
N SER A 121 4.15 9.13 -12.13
CA SER A 121 3.61 7.80 -11.82
C SER A 121 3.34 6.97 -13.07
N ILE A 122 3.68 5.69 -12.99
CA ILE A 122 3.58 4.72 -14.08
C ILE A 122 2.29 3.92 -13.89
N SER A 123 1.33 4.14 -14.78
CA SER A 123 0.09 3.37 -14.80
C SER A 123 0.34 1.96 -15.31
N ILE A 124 -0.07 0.95 -14.54
CA ILE A 124 0.03 -0.45 -14.94
C ILE A 124 -1.25 -0.94 -15.61
N SER A 125 -1.16 -1.99 -16.43
CA SER A 125 -2.34 -2.58 -17.09
C SER A 125 -3.14 -3.51 -16.18
N ASP A 126 -4.34 -3.92 -16.61
CA ASP A 126 -5.17 -4.89 -15.89
C ASP A 126 -4.42 -6.21 -15.62
N GLU A 127 -3.64 -6.69 -16.59
CA GLU A 127 -2.88 -7.94 -16.43
C GLU A 127 -1.75 -7.80 -15.39
N GLU A 128 -1.08 -6.65 -15.34
CA GLU A 128 -0.05 -6.37 -14.32
C GLU A 128 -0.68 -6.20 -12.94
N ALA A 129 -1.84 -5.57 -12.85
CA ALA A 129 -2.57 -5.40 -11.60
C ALA A 129 -3.02 -6.76 -11.04
N ASN A 130 -3.56 -7.63 -11.89
CA ASN A 130 -3.91 -9.00 -11.52
C ASN A 130 -2.69 -9.88 -11.18
N ALA A 131 -1.51 -9.54 -11.70
CA ALA A 131 -0.24 -10.15 -11.31
C ALA A 131 0.37 -9.52 -10.03
N PHE A 132 -0.34 -8.62 -9.35
CA PHE A 132 0.11 -7.94 -8.13
C PHE A 132 1.39 -7.10 -8.31
N VAL A 133 1.64 -6.58 -9.52
CA VAL A 133 2.83 -5.74 -9.80
C VAL A 133 2.89 -4.51 -8.89
N CYS A 134 1.74 -3.96 -8.47
CA CYS A 134 1.69 -2.87 -7.50
C CYS A 134 1.96 -3.30 -6.06
N ASN A 135 1.92 -4.58 -5.71
CA ASN A 135 2.32 -5.08 -4.38
C ASN A 135 3.83 -5.24 -4.29
N ALA A 136 4.55 -4.26 -4.82
CA ALA A 136 5.99 -4.16 -4.88
C ALA A 136 6.52 -3.31 -3.74
N ILE A 137 7.81 -3.49 -3.44
CA ILE A 137 8.54 -2.66 -2.48
C ILE A 137 9.72 -1.99 -3.17
N THR A 138 10.04 -0.78 -2.74
CA THR A 138 11.21 -0.06 -3.24
C THR A 138 12.26 0.07 -2.15
N ILE A 139 13.45 -0.47 -2.41
CA ILE A 139 14.61 -0.36 -1.51
C ILE A 139 15.72 0.37 -2.26
N ARG A 140 16.02 1.60 -1.81
CA ARG A 140 16.95 2.51 -2.51
C ARG A 140 16.51 2.69 -3.96
N ASN A 141 17.29 2.21 -4.92
CA ASN A 141 17.02 2.29 -6.35
C ASN A 141 16.59 0.93 -6.95
N THR A 142 16.04 0.02 -6.14
CA THR A 142 15.57 -1.29 -6.62
C THR A 142 14.10 -1.49 -6.29
N VAL A 143 13.27 -1.68 -7.31
CA VAL A 143 11.88 -2.12 -7.20
C VAL A 143 11.87 -3.65 -7.18
N ILE A 144 11.33 -4.21 -6.11
CA ILE A 144 11.15 -5.65 -5.93
C ILE A 144 9.65 -5.94 -6.08
N SER A 145 9.28 -6.59 -7.18
CA SER A 145 7.89 -6.83 -7.60
C SER A 145 7.59 -8.32 -7.72
N PRO A 146 6.34 -8.76 -7.63
CA PRO A 146 5.94 -10.07 -8.14
C PRO A 146 6.23 -10.20 -9.64
N ILE A 147 6.42 -11.45 -10.10
CA ILE A 147 6.54 -11.77 -11.54
C ILE A 147 5.24 -11.39 -12.26
N GLY A 148 5.37 -10.60 -13.32
CA GLY A 148 4.25 -10.18 -14.17
C GLY A 148 4.40 -8.78 -14.76
N MET A 149 5.50 -8.08 -14.46
CA MET A 149 5.75 -6.74 -14.94
C MET A 149 5.99 -6.76 -16.46
N LYS A 150 5.25 -5.94 -17.20
CA LYS A 150 5.41 -5.81 -18.64
C LYS A 150 6.67 -5.01 -18.97
N VAL A 151 7.20 -5.24 -20.17
CA VAL A 151 8.39 -4.55 -20.69
C VAL A 151 8.23 -3.03 -20.66
N VAL A 152 7.04 -2.50 -20.94
CA VAL A 152 6.79 -1.05 -20.91
C VAL A 152 6.97 -0.45 -19.51
N THR A 153 6.43 -1.10 -18.48
CA THR A 153 6.54 -0.69 -17.08
C THR A 153 7.98 -0.82 -16.58
N ARG A 154 8.63 -1.95 -16.91
CA ARG A 154 10.05 -2.18 -16.64
C ARG A 154 10.93 -1.09 -17.25
N ASN A 155 10.75 -0.79 -18.54
CA ASN A 155 11.51 0.26 -19.23
C ASN A 155 11.26 1.64 -18.61
N ALA A 156 10.04 1.93 -18.17
CA ALA A 156 9.71 3.18 -17.50
C ALA A 156 10.46 3.32 -16.16
N LEU A 157 10.59 2.24 -15.38
CA LEU A 157 11.41 2.21 -14.16
C LEU A 157 12.91 2.33 -14.47
N GLU A 158 13.42 1.60 -15.45
CA GLU A 158 14.83 1.62 -15.83
C GLU A 158 15.27 2.99 -16.37
N ASN A 159 14.41 3.68 -17.13
CA ASN A 159 14.63 5.07 -17.56
C ASN A 159 14.73 6.04 -16.37
N ARG A 160 14.22 5.66 -15.21
CA ARG A 160 14.35 6.40 -13.94
C ARG A 160 15.52 5.90 -13.09
N GLN A 161 16.42 5.09 -13.65
CA GLN A 161 17.57 4.49 -12.95
C GLN A 161 17.15 3.55 -11.80
N MET A 162 15.93 3.03 -11.85
CA MET A 162 15.44 2.02 -10.93
C MET A 162 15.71 0.62 -11.49
N ALA A 163 16.47 -0.18 -10.75
CA ALA A 163 16.61 -1.60 -11.04
C ALA A 163 15.30 -2.32 -10.70
N VAL A 164 14.99 -3.40 -11.42
CA VAL A 164 13.78 -4.20 -11.20
C VAL A 164 14.17 -5.66 -10.94
N VAL A 165 13.76 -6.17 -9.79
CA VAL A 165 13.87 -7.59 -9.41
C VAL A 165 12.45 -8.16 -9.31
N GLU A 166 12.18 -9.20 -10.08
CA GLU A 166 10.91 -9.94 -9.99
C GLU A 166 11.09 -11.21 -9.15
N ILE A 167 10.15 -11.47 -8.24
CA ILE A 167 10.15 -12.62 -7.34
C ILE A 167 8.89 -13.44 -7.58
N ASP A 168 9.02 -14.77 -7.57
CA ASP A 168 7.86 -15.66 -7.61
C ASP A 168 7.10 -15.59 -6.27
N MET A 169 5.91 -15.00 -6.32
CA MET A 169 4.99 -14.84 -5.19
C MET A 169 3.75 -15.72 -5.29
N SER A 170 3.73 -16.69 -6.21
CA SER A 170 2.55 -17.48 -6.58
C SER A 170 1.87 -18.15 -5.39
N GLU A 171 2.62 -18.66 -4.41
CA GLU A 171 2.06 -19.30 -3.22
C GLU A 171 1.36 -18.30 -2.27
N PHE A 172 1.93 -17.10 -2.10
CA PHE A 172 1.34 -16.06 -1.26
C PHE A 172 0.13 -15.40 -1.93
N MET A 173 0.15 -15.28 -3.26
CA MET A 173 -0.95 -14.74 -4.04
C MET A 173 -2.24 -15.57 -3.92
N LYS A 174 -2.15 -16.87 -3.57
CA LYS A 174 -3.33 -17.69 -3.22
C LYS A 174 -4.10 -17.13 -2.02
N SER A 175 -3.44 -16.35 -1.16
CA SER A 175 -4.03 -15.64 -0.02
C SER A 175 -4.32 -14.16 -0.29
N GLY A 176 -4.05 -13.67 -1.50
CA GLY A 176 -4.33 -12.30 -1.91
C GLY A 176 -3.29 -11.25 -1.51
N GLY A 177 -2.02 -11.63 -1.29
CA GLY A 177 -0.91 -10.71 -1.00
C GLY A 177 0.41 -11.14 -1.64
N ALA A 178 1.37 -10.22 -1.74
CA ALA A 178 2.69 -10.47 -2.34
C ALA A 178 3.83 -9.73 -1.59
N CYS A 179 4.75 -9.04 -2.27
CA CYS A 179 5.99 -8.54 -1.65
C CYS A 179 5.73 -7.56 -0.49
N GLN A 180 4.93 -6.52 -0.71
CA GLN A 180 4.66 -5.49 0.30
C GLN A 180 3.89 -6.05 1.50
N CYS A 181 2.96 -6.99 1.28
CA CYS A 181 2.19 -7.61 2.36
C CYS A 181 3.04 -8.44 3.34
N LEU A 182 4.24 -8.87 2.92
CA LEU A 182 5.14 -9.72 3.73
C LEU A 182 6.20 -8.93 4.50
N VAL A 183 6.22 -7.61 4.36
CA VAL A 183 7.21 -6.75 5.02
C VAL A 183 6.54 -5.61 5.77
N LEU A 184 7.14 -5.25 6.89
CA LEU A 184 6.84 -4.01 7.59
C LEU A 184 8.13 -3.24 7.79
N ARG A 185 8.22 -2.05 7.20
CA ARG A 185 9.36 -1.15 7.39
C ARG A 185 9.20 -0.42 8.72
N LEU A 186 10.24 -0.46 9.55
CA LEU A 186 10.29 0.14 10.89
C LEU A 186 11.40 1.18 11.00
#